data_AF-A0A5D0TTB4-F1
#
_entry.id   AF-A0A5D0TTB4-F1
#
_cell.length_a   1.000
_cell.length_b   1.000
_cell.length_c   1.000
_cell.angle_alpha   90.00
_cell.angle_beta   90.00
_cell.angle_gamma   90.00
#
_symmetry.space_group_name_H-M   'P 1'
#
loop_
_entity.id
_entity.type
_entity.pdbx_description
1 polymer ?
#
loop_
_entity_poly.entity_id
_entity_poly.type
_entity_poly.pdbx_seq_one_letter_code
_entity_poly.pdbx_strand_id
1 'polypeptide(L)'
;MDSDRGSRGGKQLQILQGEILTADPRQEHPYEPFDSFEQPVDAEWTEGPPPHGETSWRVRWDRAKTFFTTGPQRRWEERQRARATERERLGAEPRLSERDELRLLRENIADAGERYMESLRLSDIHAPGFTDDERAKKVSALHSVYAQMMVASCLRPMQQGVNAAAIVRAASTMTTMYLLSPTFQNVVKEYAEPVREAIQNRIDAKARSKMDRAQYRARVANRFLAQRNKGLADLGDRRIDLVDPRSLMSAKWQRRFDDLQFRERGNREMFTARSAAMTEVALTENAFARMRHPGADTNQIATSYNAMIALLYKQAEDDGLTRQDVAQASRVVLGERVRDDPRVQVMIEGMAHGRLRMSPPHHERIAGTDRVHKVWRGTFENYLGDEVVPTRYRDPDNQAGVLGAFTLRSPMSATAHQGEMATTMAQTMANAIERGDMAAFNQDMAGYMLGYVARAEKFDGDGVPGAVPDRLFQSRTMLAAMTADGFNDKELQETYANAYVEAIEAVRDAYPEFSRQWGQTYGENWQDFMHRATVDPRQAHADWQAHQAAGGTGAPGSERGAGRERPGPPHNEQQAGAQYQA
;
A
#
# COMPACT_ATOMS: atom_id res chain seq x y z
N MET A 1 -11.85 -64.23 20.67
CA MET A 1 -11.13 -65.49 20.96
C MET A 1 -10.49 -65.94 19.65
N ASP A 2 -9.20 -66.13 19.49
CA ASP A 2 -7.98 -65.66 20.16
C ASP A 2 -6.83 -66.26 19.33
N SER A 3 -5.63 -65.68 19.42
CA SER A 3 -4.32 -66.28 19.06
C SER A 3 -3.96 -66.54 17.58
N ASP A 4 -3.38 -65.51 16.94
CA ASP A 4 -1.92 -65.28 16.84
C ASP A 4 -0.98 -66.49 16.57
N ARG A 5 -0.30 -66.51 15.40
CA ARG A 5 1.17 -66.28 15.21
C ARG A 5 1.75 -66.88 13.91
N GLY A 6 2.37 -66.01 13.11
CA GLY A 6 3.77 -66.14 12.66
C GLY A 6 4.09 -66.97 11.40
N SER A 7 4.59 -66.30 10.35
CA SER A 7 5.72 -66.83 9.56
C SER A 7 6.43 -65.72 8.78
N ARG A 8 7.76 -65.69 8.93
CA ARG A 8 8.72 -64.82 8.25
C ARG A 8 9.05 -65.41 6.87
N GLY A 9 8.94 -64.62 5.81
CA GLY A 9 9.45 -64.96 4.47
C GLY A 9 10.56 -64.01 4.05
N GLY A 10 11.80 -64.48 4.09
CA GLY A 10 12.96 -63.78 3.54
C GLY A 10 12.97 -63.79 2.01
N LYS A 11 13.48 -62.72 1.39
CA LYS A 11 13.82 -62.68 -0.04
C LYS A 11 15.32 -62.49 -0.21
N GLN A 12 15.85 -63.35 -1.07
CA GLN A 12 17.25 -63.55 -1.44
C GLN A 12 17.88 -62.34 -2.12
N LEU A 13 19.14 -62.08 -1.75
CA LEU A 13 20.11 -61.31 -2.52
C LEU A 13 20.56 -62.15 -3.73
N GLN A 14 20.41 -61.60 -4.94
CA GLN A 14 21.13 -62.10 -6.11
C GLN A 14 22.42 -61.30 -6.29
N ILE A 15 23.52 -62.00 -6.09
CA ILE A 15 24.88 -61.60 -6.44
C ILE A 15 25.05 -61.91 -7.93
N LEU A 16 25.35 -60.89 -8.74
CA LEU A 16 25.92 -61.06 -10.06
C LEU A 16 27.35 -60.49 -10.04
N GLN A 17 28.31 -61.42 -9.91
CA GLN A 17 29.71 -61.20 -10.28
C GLN A 17 29.81 -61.27 -11.80
N GLY A 18 30.50 -60.31 -12.42
CA GLY A 18 30.78 -60.30 -13.85
C GLY A 18 31.74 -59.18 -14.23
N GLU A 19 33.02 -59.51 -14.17
CA GLU A 19 34.12 -58.99 -14.99
C GLU A 19 34.60 -57.53 -14.84
N ILE A 20 35.79 -57.45 -14.25
CA ILE A 20 36.74 -56.35 -14.34
C ILE A 20 37.27 -56.30 -15.77
N LEU A 21 37.01 -55.20 -16.48
CA LEU A 21 37.74 -54.81 -17.69
C LEU A 21 38.49 -53.49 -17.43
N THR A 22 39.80 -53.62 -17.29
CA THR A 22 40.80 -52.54 -17.34
C THR A 22 41.30 -52.37 -18.78
N ALA A 23 41.07 -51.19 -19.38
CA ALA A 23 41.81 -50.51 -20.48
C ALA A 23 40.86 -49.42 -21.04
N ASP A 24 41.22 -48.18 -21.41
CA ASP A 24 42.43 -47.59 -21.97
C ASP A 24 42.34 -46.03 -21.82
N PRO A 25 43.38 -45.30 -21.37
CA PRO A 25 43.32 -43.86 -21.18
C PRO A 25 43.67 -43.07 -22.46
N ARG A 26 42.90 -43.19 -23.56
CA ARG A 26 43.10 -42.35 -24.77
C ARG A 26 41.83 -42.14 -25.62
N GLN A 27 40.76 -41.61 -25.03
CA GLN A 27 39.68 -41.00 -25.82
C GLN A 27 39.64 -39.50 -25.57
N GLU A 28 40.25 -38.77 -26.50
CA GLU A 28 40.07 -37.34 -26.72
C GLU A 28 38.60 -37.11 -27.12
N HIS A 29 37.79 -36.60 -26.20
CA HIS A 29 36.51 -35.98 -26.54
C HIS A 29 36.72 -34.47 -26.73
N PRO A 30 36.21 -33.89 -27.83
CA PRO A 30 36.40 -32.48 -28.14
C PRO A 30 35.66 -31.60 -27.14
N TYR A 31 36.34 -30.53 -26.71
CA TYR A 31 35.75 -29.41 -25.99
C TYR A 31 34.56 -28.86 -26.76
N GLU A 32 33.34 -29.08 -26.26
CA GLU A 32 32.21 -28.21 -26.58
C GLU A 32 32.30 -26.94 -25.70
N PRO A 33 32.09 -25.74 -26.26
CA PRO A 33 32.09 -24.51 -25.49
C PRO A 33 30.91 -24.52 -24.53
N PHE A 34 31.19 -24.19 -23.26
CA PHE A 34 30.19 -23.99 -22.22
C PHE A 34 29.10 -23.02 -22.69
N ASP A 35 27.90 -23.55 -22.93
CA ASP A 35 26.69 -22.76 -23.12
C ASP A 35 26.24 -22.28 -21.72
N SER A 36 26.68 -21.09 -21.33
CA SER A 36 26.35 -20.47 -20.05
C SER A 36 24.95 -19.87 -20.08
N PHE A 37 23.94 -20.73 -20.10
CA PHE A 37 22.57 -20.41 -19.70
C PHE A 37 22.05 -21.56 -18.87
N GLU A 38 22.49 -21.63 -17.61
CA GLU A 38 21.71 -22.30 -16.57
C GLU A 38 20.33 -21.63 -16.57
N GLN A 39 19.34 -22.36 -17.07
CA GLN A 39 17.95 -21.93 -17.01
C GLN A 39 17.62 -21.69 -15.52
N PRO A 40 16.97 -20.56 -15.19
CA PRO A 40 16.56 -20.30 -13.81
C PRO A 40 15.76 -21.51 -13.31
N VAL A 41 16.10 -21.96 -12.10
CA VAL A 41 15.43 -23.09 -11.44
C VAL A 41 13.92 -22.86 -11.49
N ASP A 42 13.24 -23.65 -12.33
CA ASP A 42 11.80 -23.78 -12.34
C ASP A 42 11.39 -24.46 -11.03
N ALA A 43 11.19 -23.66 -9.99
CA ALA A 43 10.41 -24.06 -8.84
C ALA A 43 8.94 -24.09 -9.27
N GLU A 44 8.57 -25.06 -10.11
CA GLU A 44 7.19 -25.38 -10.45
C GLU A 44 6.48 -25.89 -9.19
N TRP A 45 6.07 -24.96 -8.34
CA TRP A 45 4.85 -25.14 -7.59
C TRP A 45 3.74 -25.06 -8.62
N THR A 46 3.16 -26.19 -8.98
CA THR A 46 2.02 -26.22 -9.89
C THR A 46 0.89 -25.38 -9.29
N GLU A 47 0.79 -24.12 -9.71
CA GLU A 47 -0.38 -23.29 -9.49
C GLU A 47 -1.52 -24.03 -10.18
N GLY A 48 -2.43 -24.60 -9.38
CA GLY A 48 -3.64 -25.20 -9.93
C GLY A 48 -4.33 -24.16 -10.82
N PRO A 49 -4.97 -24.56 -11.93
CA PRO A 49 -5.69 -23.64 -12.78
C PRO A 49 -6.66 -22.82 -11.90
N PRO A 50 -6.74 -21.50 -12.11
CA PRO A 50 -7.54 -20.64 -11.27
C PRO A 50 -8.97 -21.17 -11.19
N PRO A 51 -9.57 -21.28 -10.00
CA PRO A 51 -10.92 -21.81 -9.87
C PRO A 51 -11.86 -20.94 -10.70
N HIS A 52 -12.64 -21.59 -11.57
CA HIS A 52 -13.63 -20.95 -12.43
C HIS A 52 -14.56 -20.05 -11.58
N GLY A 53 -14.29 -18.73 -11.61
CA GLY A 53 -14.85 -17.74 -10.68
C GLY A 53 -13.98 -16.48 -10.50
N GLU A 54 -12.69 -16.53 -10.85
CA GLU A 54 -11.77 -15.38 -10.82
C GLU A 54 -12.24 -14.14 -11.59
N THR A 55 -13.05 -14.34 -12.63
CA THR A 55 -13.54 -13.25 -13.48
C THR A 55 -14.46 -12.27 -12.75
N SER A 56 -15.18 -12.66 -11.69
CA SER A 56 -16.19 -11.77 -11.09
C SER A 56 -15.60 -10.69 -10.19
N TRP A 57 -14.54 -10.98 -9.42
CA TRP A 57 -13.94 -9.98 -8.53
C TRP A 57 -13.00 -9.05 -9.29
N ARG A 58 -12.21 -9.57 -10.24
CA ARG A 58 -11.30 -8.74 -11.05
C ARG A 58 -12.08 -7.71 -11.88
N VAL A 59 -13.20 -8.13 -12.46
CA VAL A 59 -14.11 -7.20 -13.17
C VAL A 59 -14.67 -6.13 -12.23
N ARG A 60 -15.05 -6.49 -10.99
CA ARG A 60 -15.48 -5.50 -9.98
C ARG A 60 -14.34 -4.55 -9.58
N TRP A 61 -13.13 -5.07 -9.43
CA TRP A 61 -11.92 -4.30 -9.13
C TRP A 61 -11.54 -3.34 -10.27
N ASP A 62 -11.67 -3.77 -11.52
CA ASP A 62 -11.47 -2.92 -12.69
C ASP A 62 -12.57 -1.88 -12.83
N ARG A 63 -13.81 -2.23 -12.48
CA ARG A 63 -14.89 -1.26 -12.38
C ARG A 63 -14.59 -0.19 -11.34
N ALA A 64 -14.01 -0.55 -10.18
CA ALA A 64 -13.58 0.42 -9.16
C ALA A 64 -12.54 1.43 -9.68
N LYS A 65 -11.78 1.08 -10.74
CA LYS A 65 -10.78 1.98 -11.34
C LYS A 65 -11.43 3.22 -11.95
N THR A 66 -12.64 3.04 -12.51
CA THR A 66 -13.38 4.11 -13.19
C THR A 66 -13.73 5.30 -12.30
N PHE A 67 -13.77 5.10 -10.98
CA PHE A 67 -13.98 6.19 -10.01
C PHE A 67 -12.78 7.12 -9.86
N PHE A 68 -11.58 6.67 -10.27
CA PHE A 68 -10.32 7.39 -10.11
C PHE A 68 -9.70 7.84 -11.43
N THR A 69 -10.35 7.57 -12.58
CA THR A 69 -9.88 8.02 -13.89
C THR A 69 -10.13 9.52 -14.07
N THR A 70 -9.31 10.34 -13.44
CA THR A 70 -9.32 11.81 -13.57
C THR A 70 -8.35 12.29 -14.65
N GLY A 71 -8.46 13.55 -15.07
CA GLY A 71 -7.49 14.18 -15.99
C GLY A 71 -6.03 14.04 -15.53
N PRO A 72 -5.70 14.36 -14.25
CA PRO A 72 -4.38 14.14 -13.67
C PRO A 72 -3.89 12.68 -13.73
N GLN A 73 -4.76 11.70 -13.46
CA GLN A 73 -4.39 10.29 -13.48
C GLN A 73 -3.99 9.82 -14.88
N ARG A 74 -4.74 10.21 -15.92
CA ARG A 74 -4.40 9.88 -17.32
C ARG A 74 -3.02 10.39 -17.71
N ARG A 75 -2.70 11.64 -17.37
CA ARG A 75 -1.36 12.22 -17.61
C ARG A 75 -0.26 11.47 -16.87
N TRP A 76 -0.55 10.94 -15.69
CA TRP A 76 0.39 10.13 -14.94
C TRP A 76 0.61 8.75 -15.60
N GLU A 77 -0.46 8.06 -16.01
CA GLU A 77 -0.38 6.77 -16.73
C GLU A 77 0.38 6.92 -18.06
N GLU A 78 0.15 8.00 -18.82
CA GLU A 78 0.90 8.31 -20.04
C GLU A 78 2.39 8.48 -19.76
N ARG A 79 2.76 9.18 -18.68
CA ARG A 79 4.17 9.29 -18.26
C ARG A 79 4.78 7.95 -17.90
N GLN A 80 4.04 7.04 -17.27
CA GLN A 80 4.55 5.71 -16.96
C GLN A 80 4.74 4.86 -18.20
N ARG A 81 3.80 4.90 -19.17
CA ARG A 81 3.98 4.23 -20.46
C ARG A 81 5.21 4.75 -21.19
N ALA A 82 5.40 6.07 -21.23
CA ALA A 82 6.59 6.66 -21.81
C ALA A 82 7.88 6.22 -21.10
N ARG A 83 7.87 6.08 -19.77
CA ARG A 83 9.01 5.54 -19.01
C ARG A 83 9.28 4.06 -19.32
N ALA A 84 8.25 3.24 -19.47
CA ALA A 84 8.38 1.82 -19.82
C ALA A 84 9.00 1.66 -21.23
N THR A 85 8.49 2.40 -22.21
CA THR A 85 9.07 2.41 -23.57
C THR A 85 10.52 2.90 -23.57
N GLU A 86 10.82 3.94 -22.79
CA GLU A 86 12.19 4.44 -22.65
C GLU A 86 13.11 3.41 -21.99
N ARG A 87 12.62 2.64 -21.00
CA ARG A 87 13.37 1.54 -20.39
C ARG A 87 13.67 0.43 -21.40
N GLU A 88 12.70 0.03 -22.21
CA GLU A 88 12.91 -0.97 -23.27
C GLU A 88 13.97 -0.49 -24.27
N ARG A 89 13.90 0.78 -24.68
CA ARG A 89 14.90 1.42 -25.54
C ARG A 89 16.30 1.36 -24.92
N LEU A 90 16.44 1.78 -23.66
CA LEU A 90 17.72 1.77 -22.95
C LEU A 90 18.24 0.34 -22.73
N GLY A 91 17.35 -0.63 -22.45
CA GLY A 91 17.72 -2.03 -22.25
C GLY A 91 18.24 -2.72 -23.52
N ALA A 92 17.82 -2.25 -24.70
CA ALA A 92 18.24 -2.73 -26.00
C ALA A 92 19.54 -2.08 -26.52
N GLU A 93 19.98 -0.96 -25.91
CA GLU A 93 21.21 -0.29 -26.32
C GLU A 93 22.45 -1.03 -25.80
N PRO A 94 23.41 -1.39 -26.68
CA PRO A 94 24.59 -2.16 -26.29
C PRO A 94 25.64 -1.34 -25.52
N ARG A 95 25.60 -0.01 -25.63
CA ARG A 95 26.48 0.93 -24.91
C ARG A 95 25.66 2.10 -24.40
N LEU A 96 25.54 2.19 -23.08
CA LEU A 96 24.84 3.26 -22.40
C LEU A 96 25.84 4.25 -21.79
N SER A 97 25.41 5.48 -21.56
CA SER A 97 26.18 6.39 -20.71
C SER A 97 26.05 5.98 -19.25
N GLU A 98 27.03 6.32 -18.39
CA GLU A 98 26.96 6.03 -16.94
C GLU A 98 25.64 6.54 -16.30
N ARG A 99 25.16 7.70 -16.76
CA ARG A 99 23.88 8.27 -16.30
C ARG A 99 22.70 7.38 -16.69
N ASP A 100 22.69 6.85 -17.91
CA ASP A 100 21.62 6.00 -18.42
C ASP A 100 21.68 4.60 -17.81
N GLU A 101 22.87 4.09 -17.50
CA GLU A 101 23.05 2.83 -16.75
C GLU A 101 22.51 2.96 -15.33
N LEU A 102 22.78 4.07 -14.63
CA LEU A 102 22.22 4.34 -13.30
C LEU A 102 20.70 4.55 -13.34
N ARG A 103 20.19 5.15 -14.43
CA ARG A 103 18.75 5.29 -14.64
C ARG A 103 18.10 3.91 -14.85
N LEU A 104 18.65 3.10 -15.76
CA LEU A 104 18.18 1.75 -16.05
C LEU A 104 18.26 0.85 -14.82
N LEU A 105 19.32 0.97 -14.01
CA LEU A 105 19.45 0.27 -12.73
C LEU A 105 18.29 0.59 -11.78
N ARG A 106 17.97 1.88 -11.61
CA ARG A 106 16.84 2.30 -10.76
C ARG A 106 15.50 1.76 -11.25
N GLU A 107 15.28 1.79 -12.57
CA GLU A 107 14.07 1.23 -13.18
C GLU A 107 13.99 -0.28 -13.02
N ASN A 108 15.10 -1.01 -13.18
CA ASN A 108 15.14 -2.46 -12.97
C ASN A 108 14.92 -2.84 -11.50
N ILE A 109 15.40 -2.03 -10.56
CA ILE A 109 15.13 -2.21 -9.13
C ILE A 109 13.64 -2.02 -8.83
N ALA A 110 13.02 -0.98 -9.40
CA ALA A 110 11.58 -0.76 -9.25
C ALA A 110 10.77 -1.92 -9.83
N ASP A 111 11.12 -2.39 -11.02
CA ASP A 111 10.49 -3.54 -11.68
C ASP A 111 10.65 -4.84 -10.90
N ALA A 112 11.84 -5.11 -10.34
CA ALA A 112 12.06 -6.28 -9.50
C ALA A 112 11.18 -6.23 -8.23
N GLY A 113 11.02 -5.05 -7.64
CA GLY A 113 10.11 -4.81 -6.51
C GLY A 113 8.65 -5.09 -6.88
N GLU A 114 8.19 -4.60 -8.03
CA GLU A 114 6.82 -4.86 -8.49
C GLU A 114 6.57 -6.33 -8.82
N ARG A 115 7.52 -7.02 -9.48
CA ARG A 115 7.42 -8.47 -9.73
C ARG A 115 7.38 -9.27 -8.44
N TYR A 116 8.17 -8.88 -7.45
CA TYR A 116 8.14 -9.49 -6.12
C TYR A 116 6.77 -9.33 -5.47
N MET A 117 6.23 -8.10 -5.43
CA MET A 117 4.91 -7.86 -4.89
C MET A 117 3.83 -8.63 -5.67
N GLU A 118 3.91 -8.67 -7.00
CA GLU A 118 2.98 -9.43 -7.84
C GLU A 118 3.01 -10.93 -7.53
N SER A 119 4.20 -11.52 -7.34
CA SER A 119 4.32 -12.93 -6.95
C SER A 119 3.63 -13.24 -5.62
N LEU A 120 3.70 -12.30 -4.65
CA LEU A 120 2.99 -12.41 -3.38
C LEU A 120 1.48 -12.22 -3.55
N ARG A 121 1.06 -11.26 -4.39
CA ARG A 121 -0.36 -10.98 -4.70
C ARG A 121 -1.05 -12.16 -5.37
N LEU A 122 -0.39 -12.86 -6.27
CA LEU A 122 -0.95 -14.01 -6.98
C LEU A 122 -0.90 -15.29 -6.14
N SER A 123 0.01 -15.37 -5.17
CA SER A 123 0.18 -16.57 -4.35
C SER A 123 -1.10 -16.98 -3.58
N ASP A 124 -1.32 -18.29 -3.46
CA ASP A 124 -2.33 -18.88 -2.57
C ASP A 124 -1.98 -18.82 -1.07
N ILE A 125 -1.18 -17.84 -0.63
CA ILE A 125 -0.64 -17.84 0.74
C ILE A 125 -1.72 -17.77 1.83
N HIS A 126 -2.85 -17.12 1.54
CA HIS A 126 -4.00 -17.05 2.44
C HIS A 126 -5.07 -18.12 2.13
N ALA A 127 -4.78 -19.09 1.25
CA ALA A 127 -5.74 -20.15 0.95
C ALA A 127 -5.93 -21.11 2.15
N PRO A 128 -7.14 -21.68 2.32
CA PRO A 128 -7.38 -22.69 3.35
C PRO A 128 -6.44 -23.89 3.19
N GLY A 129 -5.91 -24.40 4.30
CA GLY A 129 -5.05 -25.58 4.31
C GLY A 129 -3.55 -25.30 4.47
N PHE A 130 -3.09 -24.05 4.31
CA PHE A 130 -1.72 -23.67 4.65
C PHE A 130 -1.55 -23.54 6.17
N THR A 131 -0.50 -24.15 6.70
CA THR A 131 0.00 -23.90 8.06
C THR A 131 0.84 -22.62 8.12
N ASP A 132 1.02 -22.04 9.31
CA ASP A 132 1.85 -20.84 9.48
C ASP A 132 3.29 -21.05 9.01
N ASP A 133 3.84 -22.25 9.23
CA ASP A 133 5.20 -22.62 8.79
C ASP A 133 5.31 -22.71 7.26
N GLU A 134 4.29 -23.25 6.58
CA GLU A 134 4.27 -23.30 5.11
C GLU A 134 4.15 -21.90 4.52
N ARG A 135 3.33 -21.03 5.11
CA ARG A 135 3.25 -19.62 4.70
C ARG A 135 4.59 -18.92 4.88
N ALA A 136 5.25 -19.12 6.03
CA ALA A 136 6.57 -18.55 6.31
C ALA A 136 7.62 -18.99 5.29
N LYS A 137 7.63 -20.29 4.92
CA LYS A 137 8.51 -20.84 3.90
C LYS A 137 8.23 -20.23 2.53
N LYS A 138 6.96 -20.08 2.14
CA LYS A 138 6.57 -19.49 0.86
C LYS A 138 7.02 -18.03 0.73
N VAL A 139 6.79 -17.20 1.75
CA VAL A 139 7.30 -15.80 1.75
C VAL A 139 8.82 -15.78 1.65
N SER A 140 9.50 -16.64 2.41
CA SER A 140 10.97 -16.71 2.43
C SER A 140 11.53 -17.08 1.06
N ALA A 141 10.90 -18.04 0.36
CA ALA A 141 11.29 -18.45 -0.98
C ALA A 141 11.11 -17.30 -1.99
N LEU A 142 9.95 -16.65 -2.01
CA LEU A 142 9.69 -15.51 -2.90
C LEU A 142 10.63 -14.33 -2.62
N HIS A 143 10.91 -14.05 -1.35
CA HIS A 143 11.86 -13.00 -0.96
C HIS A 143 13.30 -13.33 -1.40
N SER A 144 13.67 -14.61 -1.40
CA SER A 144 14.98 -15.06 -1.89
C SER A 144 15.13 -14.85 -3.40
N VAL A 145 14.10 -15.14 -4.19
CA VAL A 145 14.07 -14.86 -5.64
C VAL A 145 14.20 -13.35 -5.89
N TYR A 146 13.48 -12.53 -5.14
CA TYR A 146 13.60 -11.07 -5.22
C TYR A 146 15.03 -10.60 -4.92
N ALA A 147 15.68 -11.13 -3.88
CA ALA A 147 17.05 -10.80 -3.55
C ALA A 147 18.03 -11.16 -4.69
N GLN A 148 17.86 -12.32 -5.31
CA GLN A 148 18.66 -12.75 -6.47
C GLN A 148 18.47 -11.82 -7.68
N MET A 149 17.23 -11.47 -8.03
CA MET A 149 16.92 -10.53 -9.13
C MET A 149 17.57 -9.16 -8.93
N MET A 150 17.54 -8.66 -7.70
CA MET A 150 18.13 -7.39 -7.33
C MET A 150 19.66 -7.41 -7.49
N VAL A 151 20.30 -8.52 -7.13
CA VAL A 151 21.74 -8.72 -7.29
C VAL A 151 22.12 -8.78 -8.76
N ALA A 152 21.42 -9.58 -9.56
CA ALA A 152 21.65 -9.67 -11.00
C ALA A 152 21.56 -8.29 -11.68
N SER A 153 20.57 -7.48 -11.27
CA SER A 153 20.39 -6.11 -11.77
C SER A 153 21.56 -5.18 -11.46
N CYS A 154 22.25 -5.41 -10.33
CA CYS A 154 23.40 -4.61 -9.91
C CYS A 154 24.74 -5.10 -10.50
N LEU A 155 24.84 -6.37 -10.92
CA LEU A 155 26.05 -6.92 -11.52
C LEU A 155 26.27 -6.41 -12.96
N ARG A 156 25.20 -6.21 -13.73
CA ARG A 156 25.29 -5.80 -15.15
C ARG A 156 26.00 -4.45 -15.36
N PRO A 157 25.69 -3.36 -14.62
CA PRO A 157 26.41 -2.09 -14.76
C PRO A 157 27.87 -2.16 -14.28
N MET A 158 28.21 -3.05 -13.34
CA MET A 158 29.61 -3.25 -12.92
C MET A 158 30.46 -3.83 -14.05
N GLN A 159 29.90 -4.76 -14.83
CA GLN A 159 30.58 -5.33 -16.00
C GLN A 159 30.81 -4.29 -17.10
N GLN A 160 30.02 -3.22 -17.12
CA GLN A 160 30.11 -2.11 -18.08
C GLN A 160 30.99 -0.93 -17.58
N GLY A 161 31.54 -1.03 -16.37
CA GLY A 161 32.51 -0.07 -15.84
C GLY A 161 31.93 1.02 -14.92
N VAL A 162 30.65 0.93 -14.53
CA VAL A 162 30.06 1.84 -13.53
C VAL A 162 30.71 1.65 -12.17
N ASN A 163 31.02 2.76 -11.51
CA ASN A 163 31.61 2.75 -10.18
C ASN A 163 30.72 2.01 -9.16
N ALA A 164 31.28 1.03 -8.46
CA ALA A 164 30.61 0.30 -7.39
C ALA A 164 29.98 1.22 -6.32
N ALA A 165 30.59 2.37 -6.01
CA ALA A 165 30.02 3.34 -5.08
C ALA A 165 28.76 4.04 -5.64
N ALA A 166 28.65 4.20 -6.96
CA ALA A 166 27.44 4.71 -7.60
C ALA A 166 26.33 3.64 -7.62
N ILE A 167 26.69 2.37 -7.84
CA ILE A 167 25.77 1.23 -7.78
C ILE A 167 25.27 1.02 -6.36
N VAL A 168 26.12 1.03 -5.34
CA VAL A 168 25.68 0.90 -3.93
C VAL A 168 24.75 2.05 -3.52
N ARG A 169 24.93 3.26 -4.08
CA ARG A 169 24.01 4.38 -3.86
C ARG A 169 22.68 4.26 -4.61
N ALA A 170 22.64 3.50 -5.70
CA ALA A 170 21.44 3.27 -6.49
C ALA A 170 20.71 1.95 -6.11
N ALA A 171 21.45 0.97 -5.61
CA ALA A 171 21.00 -0.33 -5.18
C ALA A 171 20.39 -0.28 -3.78
N SER A 172 19.47 -1.20 -3.50
CA SER A 172 18.93 -1.35 -2.15
C SER A 172 20.01 -1.87 -1.20
N THR A 173 19.89 -1.52 0.09
CA THR A 173 20.71 -2.10 1.16
C THR A 173 20.66 -3.64 1.14
N MET A 174 19.51 -4.22 0.75
CA MET A 174 19.28 -5.66 0.64
C MET A 174 20.23 -6.29 -0.40
N THR A 175 20.38 -5.68 -1.57
CA THR A 175 21.28 -6.15 -2.62
C THR A 175 22.73 -6.14 -2.17
N THR A 176 23.11 -5.09 -1.45
CA THR A 176 24.46 -4.95 -0.89
C THR A 176 24.69 -6.00 0.19
N MET A 177 23.69 -6.27 1.04
CA MET A 177 23.73 -7.33 2.04
C MET A 177 23.80 -8.73 1.42
N TYR A 178 23.05 -9.01 0.34
CA TYR A 178 23.06 -10.29 -0.36
C TYR A 178 24.38 -10.54 -1.11
N LEU A 179 24.96 -9.52 -1.75
CA LEU A 179 26.31 -9.60 -2.35
C LEU A 179 27.40 -9.89 -1.30
N LEU A 180 27.15 -9.50 -0.05
CA LEU A 180 28.01 -9.79 1.09
C LEU A 180 27.62 -11.09 1.82
N SER A 181 26.50 -11.73 1.43
CA SER A 181 25.92 -12.88 2.11
C SER A 181 26.67 -14.19 1.78
N PRO A 182 26.72 -15.13 2.72
CA PRO A 182 27.27 -16.48 2.49
C PRO A 182 26.47 -17.31 1.47
N THR A 183 25.19 -17.00 1.24
CA THR A 183 24.29 -17.71 0.33
C THR A 183 24.84 -17.72 -1.10
N PHE A 184 25.26 -16.55 -1.60
CA PHE A 184 25.89 -16.40 -2.92
C PHE A 184 27.23 -17.14 -3.03
N GLN A 185 27.99 -17.23 -1.94
CA GLN A 185 29.30 -17.92 -1.92
C GLN A 185 29.19 -19.44 -1.79
N ASN A 186 28.09 -19.94 -1.22
CA ASN A 186 27.81 -21.36 -1.07
C ASN A 186 27.27 -21.98 -2.37
N VAL A 187 26.50 -21.23 -3.17
CA VAL A 187 26.10 -21.63 -4.54
C VAL A 187 27.32 -21.89 -5.45
N VAL A 188 28.48 -21.33 -5.12
CA VAL A 188 29.75 -21.51 -5.85
C VAL A 188 30.65 -22.60 -5.24
N LYS A 189 30.26 -23.22 -4.11
CA LYS A 189 31.13 -24.09 -3.31
C LYS A 189 30.48 -25.41 -2.90
N GLU A 190 29.71 -26.03 -3.79
CA GLU A 190 29.36 -27.44 -3.60
C GLU A 190 30.56 -28.32 -3.96
N TYR A 191 31.22 -28.90 -2.95
CA TYR A 191 31.95 -30.20 -2.94
C TYR A 191 32.75 -30.30 -1.62
N ALA A 192 32.12 -30.72 -0.51
CA ALA A 192 32.74 -31.43 0.63
C ALA A 192 31.81 -31.42 1.87
N GLU A 193 30.86 -32.34 1.93
CA GLU A 193 29.88 -32.41 3.03
C GLU A 193 30.30 -33.22 4.27
N PRO A 194 30.97 -34.38 4.22
CA PRO A 194 31.03 -35.25 5.41
C PRO A 194 31.97 -34.83 6.56
N VAL A 195 32.84 -33.83 6.39
CA VAL A 195 33.79 -33.36 7.43
C VAL A 195 33.37 -32.00 8.02
N ARG A 196 32.36 -31.37 7.42
CA ARG A 196 31.95 -29.98 7.67
C ARG A 196 31.19 -29.81 8.99
N GLU A 197 30.36 -30.77 9.35
CA GLU A 197 29.37 -30.64 10.43
C GLU A 197 30.01 -30.51 11.83
N ALA A 198 31.01 -31.35 12.14
CA ALA A 198 31.71 -31.31 13.43
C ALA A 198 32.59 -30.06 13.61
N ILE A 199 33.17 -29.55 12.52
CA ILE A 199 33.99 -28.34 12.50
C ILE A 199 33.11 -27.08 12.57
N GLN A 200 31.97 -27.09 11.91
CA GLN A 200 31.03 -25.99 11.89
C GLN A 200 30.45 -25.70 13.29
N ASN A 201 29.99 -26.71 14.03
CA ASN A 201 29.43 -26.52 15.38
C ASN A 201 30.42 -25.82 16.35
N ARG A 202 31.72 -26.09 16.22
CA ARG A 202 32.77 -25.44 17.03
C ARG A 202 33.11 -24.03 16.56
N ILE A 203 33.03 -23.77 15.25
CA ILE A 203 33.21 -22.44 14.66
C ILE A 203 32.03 -21.54 15.04
N ASP A 204 30.82 -22.09 15.04
CA ASP A 204 29.56 -21.43 15.36
C ASP A 204 29.51 -20.96 16.82
N ALA A 205 29.84 -21.84 17.77
CA ALA A 205 29.99 -21.46 19.17
C ALA A 205 31.03 -20.34 19.39
N LYS A 206 32.10 -20.36 18.59
CA LYS A 206 33.16 -19.34 18.65
C LYS A 206 32.74 -18.01 18.00
N ALA A 207 31.93 -18.05 16.95
CA ALA A 207 31.33 -16.87 16.33
C ALA A 207 30.37 -16.17 17.31
N ARG A 208 29.48 -16.92 17.98
CA ARG A 208 28.60 -16.41 19.05
C ARG A 208 29.40 -15.75 20.17
N SER A 209 30.40 -16.44 20.72
CA SER A 209 31.25 -15.89 21.79
C SER A 209 32.02 -14.61 21.39
N LYS A 210 32.42 -14.50 20.12
CA LYS A 210 33.08 -13.29 19.61
C LYS A 210 32.09 -12.13 19.48
N MET A 211 30.86 -12.40 19.02
CA MET A 211 29.80 -11.40 18.97
C MET A 211 29.38 -10.95 20.38
N ASP A 212 29.22 -11.86 21.34
CA ASP A 212 28.89 -11.51 22.73
C ASP A 212 29.94 -10.56 23.34
N ARG A 213 31.22 -10.81 23.07
CA ARG A 213 32.32 -9.92 23.48
C ARG A 213 32.29 -8.58 22.76
N ALA A 214 31.95 -8.57 21.48
CA ALA A 214 31.83 -7.35 20.70
C ALA A 214 30.63 -6.50 21.15
N GLN A 215 29.48 -7.13 21.42
CA GLN A 215 28.30 -6.50 22.01
C GLN A 215 28.60 -5.95 23.41
N TYR A 216 29.30 -6.71 24.26
CA TYR A 216 29.70 -6.22 25.57
C TYR A 216 30.60 -4.98 25.44
N ARG A 217 31.59 -5.00 24.56
CA ARG A 217 32.48 -3.85 24.32
C ARG A 217 31.75 -2.66 23.72
N ALA A 218 30.83 -2.88 22.78
CA ALA A 218 30.00 -1.83 22.22
C ALA A 218 29.06 -1.23 23.28
N ARG A 219 28.43 -2.04 24.16
CA ARG A 219 27.62 -1.55 25.28
C ARG A 219 28.44 -0.71 26.25
N VAL A 220 29.65 -1.14 26.58
CA VAL A 220 30.57 -0.38 27.45
C VAL A 220 30.98 0.93 26.77
N ALA A 221 31.39 0.89 25.50
CA ALA A 221 31.75 2.08 24.73
C ALA A 221 30.58 3.06 24.57
N ASN A 222 29.38 2.56 24.23
CA ASN A 222 28.17 3.36 24.09
C ASN A 222 27.71 3.93 25.44
N ARG A 223 27.92 3.22 26.56
CA ARG A 223 27.67 3.75 27.91
C ARG A 223 28.64 4.89 28.25
N PHE A 224 29.92 4.75 27.91
CA PHE A 224 30.90 5.83 28.07
C PHE A 224 30.61 7.03 27.16
N LEU A 225 30.21 6.81 25.91
CA LEU A 225 29.77 7.86 24.99
C LEU A 225 28.51 8.56 25.52
N ALA A 226 27.54 7.81 26.03
CA ALA A 226 26.33 8.36 26.65
C ALA A 226 26.62 9.17 27.92
N GLN A 227 27.56 8.73 28.76
CA GLN A 227 27.97 9.46 29.96
C GLN A 227 28.77 10.72 29.62
N ARG A 228 29.67 10.66 28.63
CA ARG A 228 30.44 11.81 28.14
C ARG A 228 29.55 12.85 27.48
N ASN A 229 28.50 12.41 26.78
CA ASN A 229 27.57 13.30 26.09
C ASN A 229 26.42 13.79 26.99
N LYS A 230 26.29 13.26 28.21
CA LYS A 230 25.34 13.76 29.22
C LYS A 230 25.62 15.21 29.64
N GLY A 231 26.84 15.71 29.42
CA GLY A 231 27.22 17.12 29.59
C GLY A 231 27.12 17.99 28.32
N LEU A 232 26.72 17.42 27.18
CA LEU A 232 26.64 18.10 25.87
C LEU A 232 25.20 18.18 25.33
N ALA A 233 24.22 17.67 26.07
CA ALA A 233 22.81 17.62 25.66
C ALA A 233 22.12 19.01 25.59
N ASP A 234 22.76 20.08 26.07
CA ASP A 234 22.28 21.46 25.97
C ASP A 234 22.59 22.16 24.63
N LEU A 235 23.41 21.55 23.77
CA LEU A 235 23.75 22.09 22.45
C LEU A 235 23.15 21.17 21.39
N GLY A 236 21.91 21.48 21.02
CA GLY A 236 21.09 20.70 20.10
C GLY A 236 21.81 20.26 18.82
N ASP A 237 21.43 19.06 18.38
CA ASP A 237 21.61 18.54 17.02
C ASP A 237 22.97 17.91 16.65
N ARG A 238 23.42 16.91 17.42
CA ARG A 238 24.37 15.91 16.91
C ARG A 238 23.84 14.50 17.10
N ARG A 239 23.53 13.81 15.99
CA ARG A 239 23.33 12.36 15.98
C ARG A 239 24.57 11.69 16.57
N ILE A 240 24.39 10.98 17.68
CA ILE A 240 25.46 10.20 18.30
C ILE A 240 25.56 8.90 17.52
N ASP A 241 26.61 8.75 16.73
CA ASP A 241 26.92 7.49 16.06
C ASP A 241 27.32 6.46 17.14
N LEU A 242 26.37 5.60 17.50
CA LEU A 242 26.61 4.47 18.38
C LEU A 242 27.59 3.50 17.71
N VAL A 243 28.51 2.95 18.49
CA VAL A 243 29.43 1.93 17.99
C VAL A 243 28.63 0.66 17.72
N ASP A 244 28.55 0.28 16.44
CA ASP A 244 27.98 -1.00 16.02
C ASP A 244 28.89 -2.15 16.51
N PRO A 245 28.36 -3.12 17.30
CA PRO A 245 29.09 -4.32 17.70
C PRO A 245 29.81 -5.03 16.55
N ARG A 246 29.24 -5.04 15.34
CA ARG A 246 29.84 -5.68 14.17
C ARG A 246 31.18 -5.04 13.82
N SER A 247 31.30 -3.71 13.90
CA SER A 247 32.53 -2.97 13.59
C SER A 247 33.72 -3.35 14.48
N LEU A 248 33.48 -3.94 15.64
CA LEU A 248 34.50 -4.39 16.60
C LEU A 248 34.99 -5.82 16.35
N MET A 249 34.45 -6.48 15.32
CA MET A 249 34.84 -7.82 14.88
C MET A 249 35.63 -7.74 13.58
N SER A 250 36.52 -8.71 13.33
CA SER A 250 37.15 -8.83 12.02
C SER A 250 36.16 -9.33 10.97
N ALA A 251 36.34 -8.94 9.70
CA ALA A 251 35.48 -9.31 8.58
C ALA A 251 35.23 -10.82 8.47
N LYS A 252 36.23 -11.65 8.83
CA LYS A 252 36.11 -13.11 8.87
C LYS A 252 35.08 -13.60 9.91
N TRP A 253 35.04 -12.99 11.10
CA TRP A 253 34.12 -13.38 12.17
C TRP A 253 32.73 -12.77 12.00
N GLN A 254 32.64 -11.58 11.41
CA GLN A 254 31.36 -11.00 10.96
C GLN A 254 30.66 -11.97 9.99
N ARG A 255 31.35 -12.34 8.88
CA ARG A 255 30.82 -13.28 7.88
C ARG A 255 30.38 -14.63 8.46
N ARG A 256 31.11 -15.15 9.45
CA ARG A 256 30.77 -16.43 10.12
C ARG A 256 29.59 -16.29 11.07
N PHE A 257 29.44 -15.14 11.73
CA PHE A 257 28.27 -14.86 12.55
C PHE A 257 27.02 -14.64 11.68
N ASP A 258 27.17 -13.98 10.53
CA ASP A 258 26.07 -13.79 9.57
C ASP A 258 25.63 -15.13 8.95
N ASP A 259 26.57 -16.04 8.63
CA ASP A 259 26.30 -17.43 8.21
C ASP A 259 25.55 -18.24 9.28
N LEU A 260 25.94 -18.09 10.55
CA LEU A 260 25.24 -18.70 11.67
C LEU A 260 23.81 -18.16 11.83
N GLN A 261 23.63 -16.84 11.79
CA GLN A 261 22.32 -16.20 11.86
C GLN A 261 21.42 -16.58 10.67
N PHE A 262 21.99 -16.73 9.48
CA PHE A 262 21.28 -17.21 8.30
C PHE A 262 20.75 -18.63 8.51
N ARG A 263 21.59 -19.55 8.99
CA ARG A 263 21.21 -20.94 9.30
C ARG A 263 20.18 -21.02 10.44
N GLU A 264 20.38 -20.24 11.50
CA GLU A 264 19.47 -20.18 12.65
C GLU A 264 18.07 -19.67 12.26
N ARG A 265 17.96 -18.85 11.22
CA ARG A 265 16.69 -18.35 10.68
C ARG A 265 16.11 -19.23 9.57
N GLY A 266 16.60 -20.46 9.43
CA GLY A 266 16.10 -21.42 8.43
C GLY A 266 16.52 -21.10 7.00
N ASN A 267 17.69 -20.48 6.81
CA ASN A 267 18.22 -20.05 5.51
C ASN A 267 17.35 -19.00 4.80
N ARG A 268 16.66 -18.16 5.57
CA ARG A 268 15.88 -17.02 5.05
C ARG A 268 16.77 -15.78 4.88
N GLU A 269 16.56 -15.06 3.78
CA GLU A 269 17.20 -13.77 3.52
C GLU A 269 16.70 -12.65 4.45
N MET A 270 17.62 -11.77 4.87
CA MET A 270 17.33 -10.65 5.77
C MET A 270 16.38 -9.64 5.13
N PHE A 271 15.35 -9.24 5.88
CA PHE A 271 14.53 -8.12 5.47
C PHE A 271 15.29 -6.80 5.59
N THR A 272 15.02 -5.91 4.65
CA THR A 272 15.22 -4.47 4.84
C THR A 272 13.87 -3.84 5.15
N ALA A 273 13.87 -2.62 5.70
CA ALA A 273 12.62 -1.91 5.94
C ALA A 273 11.75 -1.83 4.66
N ARG A 274 12.37 -1.59 3.49
CA ARG A 274 11.66 -1.56 2.20
C ARG A 274 11.14 -2.93 1.76
N SER A 275 11.92 -4.01 1.88
CA SER A 275 11.44 -5.35 1.47
C SER A 275 10.38 -5.91 2.42
N ALA A 276 10.49 -5.65 3.72
CA ALA A 276 9.40 -5.93 4.67
C ALA A 276 8.14 -5.14 4.33
N ALA A 277 8.28 -3.85 4.01
CA ALA A 277 7.18 -3.00 3.58
C ALA A 277 6.46 -3.48 2.32
N MET A 278 7.22 -3.85 1.28
CA MET A 278 6.65 -4.45 0.06
C MET A 278 5.90 -5.75 0.37
N THR A 279 6.43 -6.55 1.30
CA THR A 279 5.79 -7.79 1.74
C THR A 279 4.46 -7.50 2.45
N GLU A 280 4.42 -6.55 3.38
CA GLU A 280 3.19 -6.18 4.09
C GLU A 280 2.10 -5.67 3.13
N VAL A 281 2.45 -4.76 2.22
CA VAL A 281 1.50 -4.22 1.24
C VAL A 281 0.99 -5.31 0.30
N ALA A 282 1.87 -6.18 -0.22
CA ALA A 282 1.45 -7.27 -1.10
C ALA A 282 0.59 -8.33 -0.38
N LEU A 283 0.92 -8.68 0.87
CA LEU A 283 0.09 -9.58 1.69
C LEU A 283 -1.29 -8.99 1.97
N THR A 284 -1.37 -7.67 2.10
CA THR A 284 -2.62 -6.92 2.28
C THR A 284 -3.46 -6.93 1.02
N GLU A 285 -2.86 -6.64 -0.15
CA GLU A 285 -3.53 -6.74 -1.45
C GLU A 285 -4.05 -8.17 -1.70
N ASN A 286 -3.24 -9.19 -1.41
CA ASN A 286 -3.64 -10.59 -1.52
C ASN A 286 -4.83 -10.91 -0.60
N ALA A 287 -4.74 -10.57 0.69
CA ALA A 287 -5.81 -10.83 1.66
C ALA A 287 -7.11 -10.11 1.27
N PHE A 288 -7.01 -8.84 0.86
CA PHE A 288 -8.14 -8.04 0.41
C PHE A 288 -8.87 -8.70 -0.77
N ALA A 289 -8.14 -9.18 -1.77
CA ALA A 289 -8.70 -9.88 -2.92
C ALA A 289 -9.33 -11.22 -2.49
N ARG A 290 -8.61 -12.03 -1.70
CA ARG A 290 -9.06 -13.34 -1.22
C ARG A 290 -10.36 -13.28 -0.45
N MET A 291 -10.54 -12.27 0.41
CA MET A 291 -11.79 -12.07 1.16
C MET A 291 -13.03 -11.82 0.27
N ARG A 292 -12.84 -11.45 -1.00
CA ARG A 292 -13.92 -11.10 -1.95
C ARG A 292 -14.17 -12.16 -3.00
N HIS A 293 -13.45 -13.28 -2.92
CA HIS A 293 -13.72 -14.45 -3.74
C HIS A 293 -15.03 -15.14 -3.30
N PRO A 294 -15.81 -15.69 -4.25
CA PRO A 294 -16.99 -16.47 -3.92
C PRO A 294 -16.66 -17.64 -2.99
N GLY A 295 -17.42 -17.80 -1.90
CA GLY A 295 -17.24 -18.89 -0.93
C GLY A 295 -16.04 -18.72 0.01
N ALA A 296 -15.36 -17.56 0.00
CA ALA A 296 -14.24 -17.29 0.90
C ALA A 296 -14.69 -17.18 2.37
N ASP A 297 -13.96 -17.83 3.27
CA ASP A 297 -14.08 -17.59 4.71
C ASP A 297 -13.27 -16.34 5.09
N THR A 298 -13.96 -15.21 5.18
CA THR A 298 -13.37 -13.90 5.46
C THR A 298 -12.67 -13.87 6.82
N ASN A 299 -13.21 -14.57 7.83
CA ASN A 299 -12.65 -14.61 9.18
C ASN A 299 -11.36 -15.44 9.22
N GLN A 300 -11.34 -16.57 8.52
CA GLN A 300 -10.14 -17.39 8.40
C GLN A 300 -9.02 -16.64 7.66
N ILE A 301 -9.35 -15.93 6.57
CA ILE A 301 -8.39 -15.13 5.81
C ILE A 301 -7.87 -13.96 6.65
N ALA A 302 -8.74 -13.26 7.39
CA ALA A 302 -8.34 -12.18 8.28
C ALA A 302 -7.40 -12.67 9.39
N THR A 303 -7.69 -13.83 9.96
CA THR A 303 -6.84 -14.48 10.98
C THR A 303 -5.48 -14.84 10.41
N SER A 304 -5.45 -15.46 9.23
CA SER A 304 -4.21 -15.84 8.53
C SER A 304 -3.37 -14.62 8.18
N TYR A 305 -4.00 -13.57 7.66
CA TYR A 305 -3.36 -12.28 7.39
C TYR A 305 -2.72 -11.69 8.66
N ASN A 306 -3.47 -11.63 9.77
CA ASN A 306 -2.96 -11.10 11.04
C ASN A 306 -1.76 -11.89 11.58
N ALA A 307 -1.80 -13.23 11.49
CA ALA A 307 -0.68 -14.09 11.87
C ALA A 307 0.55 -13.81 11.00
N MET A 308 0.35 -13.64 9.69
CA MET A 308 1.44 -13.34 8.74
C MET A 308 2.07 -11.97 8.96
N ILE A 309 1.28 -10.94 9.23
CA ILE A 309 1.84 -9.62 9.57
C ILE A 309 2.61 -9.71 10.89
N ALA A 310 2.08 -10.38 11.92
CA ALA A 310 2.79 -10.56 13.17
C ALA A 310 4.13 -11.30 12.99
N LEU A 311 4.15 -12.34 12.14
CA LEU A 311 5.35 -13.08 11.79
C LEU A 311 6.35 -12.22 11.01
N LEU A 312 5.91 -11.45 10.01
CA LEU A 312 6.76 -10.55 9.23
C LEU A 312 7.48 -9.54 10.12
N TYR A 313 6.75 -8.91 11.04
CA TYR A 313 7.32 -7.95 11.98
C TYR A 313 8.30 -8.61 12.95
N LYS A 314 8.00 -9.83 13.43
CA LYS A 314 8.94 -10.60 14.26
C LYS A 314 10.21 -10.93 13.48
N GLN A 315 10.08 -11.38 12.23
CA GLN A 315 11.21 -11.69 11.34
C GLN A 315 12.07 -10.45 11.06
N ALA A 316 11.45 -9.29 10.88
CA ALA A 316 12.15 -8.02 10.71
C ALA A 316 12.90 -7.60 12.00
N GLU A 317 12.31 -7.81 13.17
CA GLU A 317 12.97 -7.60 14.47
C GLU A 317 14.19 -8.52 14.65
N ASP A 318 14.04 -9.80 14.32
CA ASP A 318 15.13 -10.78 14.32
C ASP A 318 16.25 -10.39 13.32
N ASP A 319 15.91 -9.62 12.28
CA ASP A 319 16.85 -9.04 11.31
C ASP A 319 17.46 -7.69 11.77
N GLY A 320 17.05 -7.18 12.93
CA GLY A 320 17.58 -5.96 13.55
C GLY A 320 16.85 -4.67 13.14
N LEU A 321 15.67 -4.77 12.52
CA LEU A 321 14.82 -3.63 12.19
C LEU A 321 13.86 -3.34 13.34
N THR A 322 13.57 -2.06 13.59
CA THR A 322 12.47 -1.73 14.51
C THR A 322 11.13 -1.88 13.80
N ARG A 323 10.07 -2.23 14.55
CA ARG A 323 8.71 -2.26 13.98
C ARG A 323 8.29 -0.90 13.42
N GLN A 324 8.77 0.20 14.00
CA GLN A 324 8.45 1.54 13.51
C GLN A 324 9.11 1.81 12.15
N ASP A 325 10.36 1.37 11.94
CA ASP A 325 11.03 1.52 10.64
C ASP A 325 10.29 0.76 9.54
N VAL A 326 9.82 -0.47 9.85
CA VAL A 326 9.01 -1.26 8.92
C VAL A 326 7.69 -0.55 8.65
N ALA A 327 6.95 -0.14 9.67
CA ALA A 327 5.67 0.54 9.50
C ALA A 327 5.77 1.85 8.70
N GLN A 328 6.84 2.64 8.93
CA GLN A 328 7.10 3.84 8.16
C GLN A 328 7.42 3.52 6.69
N ALA A 329 8.24 2.51 6.43
CA ALA A 329 8.54 2.08 5.07
C ALA A 329 7.27 1.55 4.36
N SER A 330 6.41 0.81 5.05
CA SER A 330 5.13 0.30 4.54
C SER A 330 4.20 1.42 4.13
N ARG A 331 4.13 2.50 4.90
CA ARG A 331 3.38 3.70 4.52
C ARG A 331 3.90 4.36 3.24
N VAL A 332 5.22 4.42 3.08
CA VAL A 332 5.85 4.95 1.86
C VAL A 332 5.49 4.08 0.66
N VAL A 333 5.66 2.76 0.77
CA VAL A 333 5.32 1.81 -0.31
C VAL A 333 3.83 1.85 -0.63
N LEU A 334 2.95 1.91 0.38
CA LEU A 334 1.51 2.07 0.17
C LEU A 334 1.20 3.35 -0.62
N GLY A 335 1.81 4.48 -0.29
CA GLY A 335 1.57 5.72 -1.03
C GLY A 335 2.18 5.75 -2.43
N GLU A 336 3.31 5.06 -2.65
CA GLU A 336 3.79 4.78 -4.01
C GLU A 336 2.72 3.99 -4.79
N ARG A 337 2.19 2.92 -4.19
CA ARG A 337 1.11 2.11 -4.79
C ARG A 337 -0.19 2.86 -5.02
N VAL A 338 -0.61 3.76 -4.13
CA VAL A 338 -1.83 4.58 -4.30
C VAL A 338 -1.67 5.60 -5.42
N ARG A 339 -0.48 6.17 -5.62
CA ARG A 339 -0.22 7.02 -6.79
C ARG A 339 -0.29 6.22 -8.08
N ASP A 340 0.16 4.97 -8.03
CA ASP A 340 0.23 4.13 -9.20
C ASP A 340 -1.13 3.53 -9.59
N ASP A 341 -1.84 3.02 -8.60
CA ASP A 341 -3.22 2.55 -8.69
C ASP A 341 -4.05 3.10 -7.52
N PRO A 342 -4.80 4.20 -7.75
CA PRO A 342 -5.62 4.81 -6.70
C PRO A 342 -6.64 3.87 -6.06
N ARG A 343 -7.02 2.78 -6.72
CA ARG A 343 -7.93 1.78 -6.13
C ARG A 343 -7.35 1.15 -4.86
N VAL A 344 -6.02 1.07 -4.75
CA VAL A 344 -5.34 0.50 -3.58
C VAL A 344 -5.82 1.14 -2.28
N GLN A 345 -6.26 2.40 -2.30
CA GLN A 345 -6.80 3.05 -1.11
C GLN A 345 -8.06 2.39 -0.54
N VAL A 346 -8.86 1.68 -1.35
CA VAL A 346 -10.09 1.04 -0.87
C VAL A 346 -9.83 -0.21 -0.03
N MET A 347 -8.58 -0.69 0.03
CA MET A 347 -8.21 -1.84 0.87
C MET A 347 -7.91 -1.47 2.32
N ILE A 348 -7.72 -0.17 2.61
CA ILE A 348 -7.34 0.34 3.92
C ILE A 348 -8.56 0.96 4.59
N GLU A 349 -8.90 0.53 5.79
CA GLU A 349 -10.14 0.91 6.50
C GLU A 349 -10.33 2.43 6.63
N GLY A 350 -9.26 3.17 6.97
CA GLY A 350 -9.31 4.63 7.09
C GLY A 350 -9.37 5.36 5.74
N MET A 351 -8.88 4.76 4.67
CA MET A 351 -8.85 5.41 3.35
C MET A 351 -10.10 5.09 2.51
N ALA A 352 -10.68 3.90 2.66
CA ALA A 352 -11.78 3.40 1.84
C ALA A 352 -13.07 4.24 1.89
N HIS A 353 -13.28 4.95 3.00
CA HIS A 353 -14.41 5.88 3.16
C HIS A 353 -13.96 7.33 3.17
N GLY A 354 -12.72 7.62 2.75
CA GLY A 354 -12.22 8.98 2.61
C GLY A 354 -11.87 9.68 3.92
N ARG A 355 -11.73 8.95 5.04
CA ARG A 355 -11.33 9.55 6.33
C ARG A 355 -9.87 9.98 6.33
N LEU A 356 -9.02 9.21 5.66
CA LEU A 356 -7.59 9.45 5.52
C LEU A 356 -7.21 9.65 4.05
N ARG A 357 -6.27 10.57 3.80
CA ARG A 357 -5.63 10.75 2.50
C ARG A 357 -4.13 10.93 2.65
N MET A 358 -3.40 10.78 1.56
CA MET A 358 -1.97 11.11 1.53
C MET A 358 -1.81 12.61 1.72
N SER A 359 -0.91 13.01 2.61
CA SER A 359 -0.55 14.42 2.79
C SER A 359 0.17 14.97 1.54
N PRO A 360 0.13 16.29 1.32
CA PRO A 360 0.97 16.93 0.31
C PRO A 360 2.47 16.68 0.57
N PRO A 361 3.31 16.55 -0.49
CA PRO A 361 4.75 16.44 -0.33
C PRO A 361 5.36 17.66 0.36
N HIS A 362 6.31 17.44 1.28
CA HIS A 362 7.05 18.50 1.95
C HIS A 362 8.26 18.93 1.12
N HIS A 363 8.69 20.18 1.32
CA HIS A 363 9.91 20.70 0.70
C HIS A 363 11.09 20.44 1.64
N GLU A 364 12.07 19.68 1.17
CA GLU A 364 13.26 19.36 1.95
C GLU A 364 14.52 19.78 1.23
N ARG A 365 15.44 20.36 2.00
CA ARG A 365 16.76 20.75 1.53
C ARG A 365 17.67 19.53 1.53
N ILE A 366 18.31 19.25 0.39
CA ILE A 366 19.28 18.17 0.29
C ILE A 366 20.49 18.53 1.15
N ALA A 367 20.85 17.66 2.09
CA ALA A 367 21.97 17.85 3.00
C ALA A 367 23.25 18.23 2.23
N GLY A 368 23.89 19.32 2.62
CA GLY A 368 25.11 19.83 1.97
C GLY A 368 24.88 20.62 0.67
N THR A 369 23.65 20.94 0.29
CA THR A 369 23.35 21.79 -0.88
C THR A 369 22.24 22.82 -0.58
N ASP A 370 22.09 23.86 -1.40
CA ASP A 370 20.95 24.78 -1.37
C ASP A 370 19.72 24.25 -2.14
N ARG A 371 19.79 23.04 -2.69
CA ARG A 371 18.70 22.50 -3.53
C ARG A 371 17.59 21.94 -2.66
N VAL A 372 16.37 22.39 -2.94
CA VAL A 372 15.14 21.92 -2.32
C VAL A 372 14.46 20.93 -3.26
N HIS A 373 13.99 19.81 -2.72
CA HIS A 373 13.22 18.81 -3.45
C HIS A 373 11.93 18.49 -2.71
N LYS A 374 10.88 18.14 -3.45
CA LYS A 374 9.61 17.69 -2.89
C LYS A 374 9.74 16.22 -2.50
N VAL A 375 9.56 15.92 -1.22
CA VAL A 375 9.62 14.57 -0.66
C VAL A 375 8.33 14.29 0.09
N TRP A 376 7.79 13.10 -0.13
CA TRP A 376 6.69 12.60 0.68
C TRP A 376 7.20 11.42 1.52
N ARG A 377 7.07 11.51 2.85
CA ARG A 377 7.71 10.58 3.80
C ARG A 377 6.75 9.53 4.39
N GLY A 378 5.65 9.23 3.70
CA GLY A 378 4.68 8.28 4.21
C GLY A 378 3.76 8.88 5.27
N THR A 379 3.54 10.20 5.23
CA THR A 379 2.63 10.91 6.14
C THR A 379 1.23 10.94 5.54
N PHE A 380 0.23 10.74 6.38
CA PHE A 380 -1.17 10.79 6.00
C PHE A 380 -1.83 11.91 6.79
N GLU A 381 -2.93 12.42 6.28
CA GLU A 381 -3.76 13.39 6.98
C GLU A 381 -5.20 12.91 6.99
N ASN A 382 -5.93 13.29 8.04
CA ASN A 382 -7.38 13.18 8.01
C ASN A 382 -7.98 14.22 7.05
N TYR A 383 -9.29 14.16 6.84
CA TYR A 383 -10.03 15.13 6.03
C TYR A 383 -10.07 16.55 6.62
N LEU A 384 -9.58 16.75 7.85
CA LEU A 384 -9.44 18.05 8.52
C LEU A 384 -8.10 18.73 8.22
N GLY A 385 -7.15 17.98 7.65
CA GLY A 385 -5.78 18.40 7.41
C GLY A 385 -4.81 18.07 8.57
N ASP A 386 -5.27 17.35 9.59
CA ASP A 386 -4.41 16.94 10.69
C ASP A 386 -3.59 15.71 10.29
N GLU A 387 -2.31 15.72 10.60
CA GLU A 387 -1.44 14.56 10.36
C GLU A 387 -1.88 13.37 11.21
N VAL A 388 -2.03 12.21 10.55
CA VAL A 388 -2.40 10.95 11.19
C VAL A 388 -1.34 9.90 10.88
N VAL A 389 -1.04 9.10 11.89
CA VAL A 389 -0.19 7.92 11.76
C VAL A 389 -1.10 6.69 11.66
N PRO A 390 -1.41 6.16 10.45
CA PRO A 390 -2.38 5.07 10.27
C PRO A 390 -1.90 3.71 10.82
N THR A 391 -0.78 3.68 11.56
CA THR A 391 -0.21 2.46 12.16
C THR A 391 -1.25 1.76 13.03
N ARG A 392 -1.34 0.43 12.88
CA ARG A 392 -2.10 -0.42 13.78
C ARG A 392 -1.28 -0.69 15.04
N TYR A 393 -1.74 -0.17 16.17
CA TYR A 393 -1.17 -0.43 17.49
C TYR A 393 -1.95 -1.52 18.23
N ARG A 394 -1.29 -2.16 19.21
CA ARG A 394 -1.96 -3.06 20.15
C ARG A 394 -2.81 -2.29 21.13
N ASP A 395 -2.28 -1.17 21.61
CA ASP A 395 -2.98 -0.22 22.47
C ASP A 395 -3.06 1.12 21.71
N PRO A 396 -4.26 1.50 21.22
CA PRO A 396 -4.45 2.73 20.47
C PRO A 396 -4.18 4.01 21.28
N ASP A 397 -4.44 3.99 22.60
CA ASP A 397 -4.43 5.20 23.43
C ASP A 397 -3.01 5.67 23.73
N ASN A 398 -2.12 4.73 24.06
CA ASN A 398 -0.71 5.00 24.33
C ASN A 398 0.23 4.64 23.16
N GLN A 399 -0.35 4.17 22.04
CA GLN A 399 0.38 3.70 20.85
C GLN A 399 1.42 2.60 21.14
N ALA A 400 1.19 1.77 22.16
CA ALA A 400 2.11 0.70 22.50
C ALA A 400 1.95 -0.51 21.56
N GLY A 401 3.09 -1.06 21.15
CA GLY A 401 3.19 -2.29 20.37
C GLY A 401 2.66 -2.13 18.94
N VAL A 402 3.56 -1.91 17.97
CA VAL A 402 3.19 -1.87 16.55
C VAL A 402 2.81 -3.27 16.07
N LEU A 403 1.61 -3.41 15.51
CA LEU A 403 1.09 -4.64 14.93
C LEU A 403 1.11 -4.63 13.39
N GLY A 404 1.14 -3.46 12.76
CA GLY A 404 1.16 -3.29 11.31
C GLY A 404 1.12 -1.80 10.94
N ALA A 405 1.38 -1.47 9.69
CA ALA A 405 1.40 -0.10 9.20
C ALA A 405 0.01 0.50 8.95
N PHE A 406 -1.00 -0.36 8.79
CA PHE A 406 -2.39 0.01 8.52
C PHE A 406 -3.33 -1.17 8.82
N THR A 407 -4.64 -0.88 8.85
CA THR A 407 -5.68 -1.90 9.03
C THR A 407 -6.29 -2.29 7.70
N LEU A 408 -6.24 -3.59 7.38
CA LEU A 408 -6.92 -4.19 6.23
C LEU A 408 -8.43 -4.10 6.40
N ARG A 409 -9.13 -3.64 5.36
CA ARG A 409 -10.58 -3.55 5.33
C ARG A 409 -11.24 -4.89 4.97
N SER A 410 -12.05 -5.40 5.88
CA SER A 410 -12.96 -6.53 5.63
C SER A 410 -14.07 -6.16 4.62
N PRO A 411 -14.64 -7.13 3.89
CA PRO A 411 -15.87 -6.90 3.12
C PRO A 411 -16.99 -6.40 4.04
N MET A 412 -17.77 -5.43 3.58
CA MET A 412 -18.80 -4.75 4.35
C MET A 412 -20.19 -4.96 3.73
N SER A 413 -21.21 -5.05 4.60
CA SER A 413 -22.62 -5.03 4.19
C SER A 413 -23.09 -3.61 3.89
N ALA A 414 -24.31 -3.47 3.35
CA ALA A 414 -24.90 -2.16 3.04
C ALA A 414 -24.98 -1.29 4.30
N THR A 415 -25.47 -1.85 5.41
CA THR A 415 -25.55 -1.16 6.71
C THR A 415 -24.18 -0.71 7.22
N ALA A 416 -23.14 -1.55 7.09
CA ALA A 416 -21.79 -1.19 7.51
C ALA A 416 -21.22 -0.05 6.64
N HIS A 417 -21.38 -0.14 5.31
CA HIS A 417 -20.99 0.95 4.41
C HIS A 417 -21.73 2.25 4.73
N GLN A 418 -23.05 2.17 4.94
CA GLN A 418 -23.90 3.31 5.26
C GLN A 418 -23.39 4.02 6.53
N GLY A 419 -23.16 3.29 7.62
CA GLY A 419 -22.67 3.86 8.87
C GLY A 419 -21.29 4.52 8.77
N GLU A 420 -20.33 3.89 8.09
CA GLU A 420 -18.98 4.46 7.92
C GLU A 420 -18.99 5.71 7.03
N MET A 421 -19.80 5.70 5.96
CA MET A 421 -20.00 6.87 5.09
C MET A 421 -20.68 8.01 5.84
N ALA A 422 -21.79 7.72 6.53
CA ALA A 422 -22.57 8.70 7.28
C ALA A 422 -21.71 9.38 8.34
N THR A 423 -20.92 8.59 9.08
CA THR A 423 -19.98 9.10 10.09
C THR A 423 -18.96 10.04 9.46
N THR A 424 -18.34 9.64 8.34
CA THR A 424 -17.33 10.47 7.68
C THR A 424 -17.92 11.79 7.17
N MET A 425 -19.09 11.74 6.52
CA MET A 425 -19.78 12.92 6.03
C MET A 425 -20.17 13.85 7.19
N ALA A 426 -20.77 13.31 8.26
CA ALA A 426 -21.20 14.06 9.43
C ALA A 426 -20.02 14.79 10.08
N GLN A 427 -18.90 14.11 10.28
CA GLN A 427 -17.74 14.73 10.92
C GLN A 427 -17.13 15.85 10.07
N THR A 428 -17.14 15.72 8.75
CA THR A 428 -16.63 16.77 7.85
C THR A 428 -17.49 18.03 7.92
N MET A 429 -18.82 17.85 7.88
CA MET A 429 -19.79 18.94 8.02
C MET A 429 -19.73 19.57 9.42
N ALA A 430 -19.65 18.76 10.48
CA ALA A 430 -19.54 19.21 11.86
C ALA A 430 -18.33 20.13 12.07
N ASN A 431 -17.17 19.78 11.51
CA ASN A 431 -15.98 20.62 11.62
C ASN A 431 -16.16 22.00 10.93
N ALA A 432 -16.90 22.10 9.84
CA ALA A 432 -17.21 23.40 9.24
C ALA A 432 -18.08 24.26 10.17
N ILE A 433 -19.05 23.63 10.86
CA ILE A 433 -19.90 24.27 11.87
C ILE A 433 -19.07 24.75 13.06
N GLU A 434 -18.17 23.92 13.58
CA GLU A 434 -17.31 24.25 14.72
C GLU A 434 -16.38 25.44 14.43
N ARG A 435 -15.96 25.60 13.17
CA ARG A 435 -15.18 26.77 12.72
C ARG A 435 -16.04 28.00 12.42
N GLY A 436 -17.36 27.89 12.51
CA GLY A 436 -18.31 28.97 12.15
C GLY A 436 -18.33 29.28 10.64
N ASP A 437 -17.87 28.36 9.79
CA ASP A 437 -17.75 28.57 8.35
C ASP A 437 -18.96 27.98 7.61
N MET A 438 -20.02 28.79 7.51
CA MET A 438 -21.24 28.43 6.79
C MET A 438 -20.99 28.13 5.30
N ALA A 439 -20.02 28.81 4.69
CA ALA A 439 -19.71 28.61 3.28
C ALA A 439 -19.08 27.24 3.06
N ALA A 440 -18.14 26.84 3.92
CA ALA A 440 -17.55 25.51 3.91
C ALA A 440 -18.60 24.42 4.18
N PHE A 441 -19.50 24.62 5.15
CA PHE A 441 -20.59 23.66 5.41
C PHE A 441 -21.48 23.44 4.17
N ASN A 442 -21.91 24.53 3.53
CA ASN A 442 -22.74 24.45 2.33
C ASN A 442 -21.99 23.77 1.16
N GLN A 443 -20.68 24.02 1.04
CA GLN A 443 -19.83 23.35 0.05
C GLN A 443 -19.67 21.85 0.36
N ASP A 444 -19.56 21.47 1.63
CA ASP A 444 -19.47 20.07 2.05
C ASP A 444 -20.76 19.32 1.71
N MET A 445 -21.91 19.90 2.08
CA MET A 445 -23.23 19.38 1.73
C MET A 445 -23.40 19.20 0.23
N ALA A 446 -23.07 20.23 -0.56
CA ALA A 446 -23.18 20.19 -2.02
C ALA A 446 -22.23 19.16 -2.64
N GLY A 447 -21.00 19.08 -2.13
CA GLY A 447 -20.00 18.13 -2.61
C GLY A 447 -20.40 16.68 -2.43
N TYR A 448 -21.00 16.31 -1.30
CA TYR A 448 -21.54 14.95 -1.10
C TYR A 448 -22.83 14.70 -1.89
N MET A 449 -23.75 15.66 -1.95
CA MET A 449 -24.93 15.53 -2.82
C MET A 449 -24.53 15.25 -4.27
N LEU A 450 -23.52 15.96 -4.76
CA LEU A 450 -22.97 15.79 -6.11
C LEU A 450 -22.16 14.51 -6.28
N GLY A 451 -21.68 13.89 -5.21
CA GLY A 451 -20.75 12.77 -5.25
C GLY A 451 -21.23 11.60 -6.11
N TYR A 452 -22.52 11.25 -6.01
CA TYR A 452 -23.12 10.20 -6.82
C TYR A 452 -23.35 10.62 -8.28
N VAL A 453 -23.80 11.85 -8.54
CA VAL A 453 -24.10 12.35 -9.90
C VAL A 453 -22.85 12.64 -10.70
N ALA A 454 -21.82 13.19 -10.06
CA ALA A 454 -20.52 13.49 -10.65
C ALA A 454 -19.86 12.25 -11.27
N ARG A 455 -20.18 11.05 -10.74
CA ARG A 455 -19.80 9.75 -11.34
C ARG A 455 -20.36 9.58 -12.75
N ALA A 456 -21.66 9.86 -12.94
CA ALA A 456 -22.34 9.68 -14.22
C ALA A 456 -21.85 10.67 -15.28
N GLU A 457 -21.49 11.89 -14.86
CA GLU A 457 -21.11 12.97 -15.77
C GLU A 457 -19.60 13.10 -16.00
N LYS A 458 -18.78 12.23 -15.39
CA LYS A 458 -17.30 12.34 -15.40
C LYS A 458 -16.79 13.70 -14.91
N PHE A 459 -17.56 14.35 -14.03
CA PHE A 459 -17.23 15.65 -13.46
C PHE A 459 -16.29 15.46 -12.26
N ASP A 460 -15.09 16.02 -12.31
CA ASP A 460 -14.05 15.88 -11.28
C ASP A 460 -13.85 17.11 -10.39
N GLY A 461 -14.68 18.14 -10.54
CA GLY A 461 -14.58 19.36 -9.74
C GLY A 461 -13.36 20.22 -10.09
N ASP A 462 -12.65 19.92 -11.18
CA ASP A 462 -11.50 20.73 -11.62
C ASP A 462 -11.96 22.16 -11.92
N GLY A 463 -11.26 23.14 -11.35
CA GLY A 463 -11.63 24.57 -11.42
C GLY A 463 -12.71 25.04 -10.44
N VAL A 464 -13.27 24.16 -9.60
CA VAL A 464 -14.21 24.57 -8.53
C VAL A 464 -13.43 24.93 -7.26
N PRO A 465 -13.58 26.13 -6.70
CA PRO A 465 -12.91 26.52 -5.46
C PRO A 465 -13.57 25.88 -4.22
N GLY A 466 -12.80 25.80 -3.13
CA GLY A 466 -13.32 25.39 -1.81
C GLY A 466 -13.32 23.87 -1.59
N ALA A 467 -14.23 23.38 -0.76
CA ALA A 467 -14.23 22.00 -0.29
C ALA A 467 -14.84 20.99 -1.29
N VAL A 468 -15.54 21.45 -2.33
CA VAL A 468 -16.29 20.60 -3.27
C VAL A 468 -15.40 19.52 -3.93
N PRO A 469 -14.21 19.82 -4.49
CA PRO A 469 -13.36 18.80 -5.12
C PRO A 469 -12.95 17.69 -4.15
N ASP A 470 -12.68 18.05 -2.89
CA ASP A 470 -12.29 17.09 -1.84
C ASP A 470 -13.44 16.14 -1.49
N ARG A 471 -14.68 16.66 -1.38
CA ARG A 471 -15.86 15.83 -1.13
C ARG A 471 -16.22 14.93 -2.31
N LEU A 472 -16.04 15.41 -3.54
CA LEU A 472 -16.20 14.59 -4.73
C LEU A 472 -15.19 13.44 -4.73
N PHE A 473 -13.93 13.69 -4.37
CA PHE A 473 -12.92 12.65 -4.23
C PHE A 473 -13.28 11.62 -3.15
N GLN A 474 -13.72 12.06 -1.97
CA GLN A 474 -14.15 11.13 -0.90
C GLN A 474 -15.35 10.30 -1.34
N SER A 475 -16.36 10.92 -1.96
CA SER A 475 -17.55 10.24 -2.46
C SER A 475 -17.20 9.15 -3.47
N ARG A 476 -16.28 9.43 -4.40
CA ARG A 476 -15.76 8.44 -5.35
C ARG A 476 -15.09 7.26 -4.64
N THR A 477 -14.34 7.55 -3.58
CA THR A 477 -13.65 6.52 -2.80
C THR A 477 -14.64 5.62 -2.08
N MET A 478 -15.66 6.20 -1.46
CA MET A 478 -16.76 5.47 -0.81
C MET A 478 -17.51 4.57 -1.80
N LEU A 479 -17.86 5.09 -2.97
CA LEU A 479 -18.54 4.33 -4.04
C LEU A 479 -17.65 3.22 -4.62
N ALA A 480 -16.35 3.48 -4.76
CA ALA A 480 -15.38 2.48 -5.19
C ALA A 480 -15.23 1.35 -4.17
N ALA A 481 -15.26 1.65 -2.87
CA ALA A 481 -15.20 0.64 -1.81
C ALA A 481 -16.41 -0.30 -1.84
N MET A 482 -17.63 0.24 -1.98
CA MET A 482 -18.85 -0.58 -2.17
C MET A 482 -18.81 -1.41 -3.46
N THR A 483 -18.29 -0.82 -4.55
CA THR A 483 -18.13 -1.54 -5.83
C THR A 483 -17.16 -2.73 -5.68
N ALA A 484 -16.06 -2.54 -4.94
CA ALA A 484 -15.12 -3.62 -4.63
C ALA A 484 -15.78 -4.75 -3.83
N ASP A 485 -16.77 -4.44 -3.00
CA ASP A 485 -17.51 -5.41 -2.20
C ASP A 485 -18.67 -6.08 -2.95
N GLY A 486 -18.99 -5.62 -4.16
CA GLY A 486 -19.93 -6.28 -5.07
C GLY A 486 -21.27 -5.62 -5.27
N PHE A 487 -21.42 -4.37 -4.82
CA PHE A 487 -22.68 -3.64 -4.96
C PHE A 487 -22.97 -3.32 -6.42
N ASN A 488 -24.23 -3.50 -6.81
CA ASN A 488 -24.74 -3.01 -8.09
C ASN A 488 -25.11 -1.52 -8.01
N ASP A 489 -25.42 -0.89 -9.14
CA ASP A 489 -25.65 0.58 -9.15
C ASP A 489 -26.86 1.03 -8.33
N LYS A 490 -27.91 0.22 -8.25
CA LYS A 490 -29.08 0.53 -7.43
C LYS A 490 -28.72 0.49 -5.95
N GLU A 491 -28.02 -0.57 -5.51
CA GLU A 491 -27.55 -0.69 -4.13
C GLU A 491 -26.57 0.42 -3.75
N LEU A 492 -25.67 0.78 -4.67
CA LEU A 492 -24.74 1.91 -4.50
C LEU A 492 -25.50 3.21 -4.27
N GLN A 493 -26.52 3.50 -5.10
CA GLN A 493 -27.34 4.69 -4.98
C GLN A 493 -28.08 4.75 -3.65
N GLU A 494 -28.80 3.68 -3.32
CA GLU A 494 -29.62 3.60 -2.11
C GLU A 494 -28.76 3.72 -0.85
N THR A 495 -27.66 2.96 -0.77
CA THR A 495 -26.76 2.97 0.40
C THR A 495 -26.09 4.34 0.57
N TYR A 496 -25.63 4.95 -0.52
CA TYR A 496 -24.99 6.27 -0.46
C TYR A 496 -25.99 7.37 -0.08
N ALA A 497 -27.19 7.36 -0.66
CA ALA A 497 -28.24 8.33 -0.37
C ALA A 497 -28.70 8.25 1.09
N ASN A 498 -28.90 7.04 1.62
CA ASN A 498 -29.24 6.83 3.02
C ASN A 498 -28.14 7.35 3.96
N ALA A 499 -26.87 7.06 3.64
CA ALA A 499 -25.75 7.55 4.43
C ALA A 499 -25.67 9.08 4.47
N TYR A 500 -25.98 9.73 3.34
CA TYR A 500 -26.02 11.18 3.26
C TYR A 500 -27.12 11.79 4.14
N VAL A 501 -28.32 11.19 4.15
CA VAL A 501 -29.42 11.62 5.03
C VAL A 501 -29.03 11.44 6.50
N GLU A 502 -28.54 10.25 6.87
CA GLU A 502 -28.10 9.97 8.25
C GLU A 502 -27.00 10.93 8.71
N ALA A 503 -26.07 11.28 7.83
CA ALA A 503 -25.01 12.23 8.16
C ALA A 503 -25.57 13.61 8.53
N ILE A 504 -26.61 14.05 7.82
CA ILE A 504 -27.21 15.37 8.03
C ILE A 504 -28.12 15.36 9.24
N GLU A 505 -28.86 14.27 9.48
CA GLU A 505 -29.61 14.09 10.72
C GLU A 505 -28.67 14.08 11.93
N ALA A 506 -27.53 13.39 11.86
CA ALA A 506 -26.53 13.40 12.91
C ALA A 506 -25.98 14.80 13.19
N VAL A 507 -25.70 15.59 12.14
CA VAL A 507 -25.26 16.99 12.29
C VAL A 507 -26.37 17.87 12.89
N ARG A 508 -27.62 17.72 12.43
CA ARG A 508 -28.76 18.46 12.98
C ARG A 508 -28.93 18.21 14.47
N ASP A 509 -28.86 16.94 14.86
CA ASP A 509 -29.09 16.51 16.24
C ASP A 509 -27.93 16.97 17.14
N ALA A 510 -26.69 17.00 16.63
CA ALA A 510 -25.52 17.52 17.33
C ALA A 510 -25.48 19.06 17.43
N TYR A 511 -25.98 19.78 16.41
CA TYR A 511 -25.95 21.24 16.33
C TYR A 511 -27.35 21.83 16.04
N PRO A 512 -28.30 21.75 16.98
CA PRO A 512 -29.68 22.17 16.75
C PRO A 512 -29.81 23.68 16.48
N GLU A 513 -28.99 24.50 17.13
CA GLU A 513 -28.97 25.96 16.91
C GLU A 513 -28.58 26.31 15.47
N PHE A 514 -27.57 25.62 14.96
CA PHE A 514 -27.12 25.76 13.58
C PHE A 514 -28.22 25.39 12.60
N SER A 515 -28.90 24.25 12.84
CA SER A 515 -30.00 23.82 11.97
C SER A 515 -31.14 24.84 11.93
N ARG A 516 -31.44 25.52 13.05
CA ARG A 516 -32.46 26.60 13.07
C ARG A 516 -32.03 27.80 12.24
N GLN A 517 -30.80 28.26 12.41
CA GLN A 517 -30.25 29.39 11.64
C GLN A 517 -30.21 29.07 10.14
N TRP A 518 -29.80 27.85 9.80
CA TRP A 518 -29.72 27.40 8.42
C TRP A 518 -31.12 27.24 7.79
N GLY A 519 -32.10 26.69 8.53
CA GLY A 519 -33.51 26.64 8.10
C GLY A 519 -34.12 28.04 7.90
N GLN A 520 -33.77 29.02 8.73
CA GLN A 520 -34.18 30.42 8.53
C GLN A 520 -33.58 31.04 7.26
N THR A 521 -32.38 30.60 6.88
CA THR A 521 -31.63 31.15 5.74
C THR A 521 -32.09 30.54 4.40
N TYR A 522 -32.40 29.24 4.38
CA TYR A 522 -32.69 28.50 3.13
C TYR A 522 -34.15 27.99 3.03
N GLY A 523 -34.97 28.24 4.04
CA GLY A 523 -36.41 27.93 4.07
C GLY A 523 -36.74 26.55 4.68
N GLU A 524 -38.01 26.39 5.09
CA GLU A 524 -38.51 25.15 5.72
C GLU A 524 -38.58 23.96 4.75
N ASN A 525 -38.71 24.23 3.44
CA ASN A 525 -38.77 23.21 2.37
C ASN A 525 -37.42 22.51 2.10
N TRP A 526 -36.37 22.82 2.85
CA TRP A 526 -35.07 22.18 2.64
C TRP A 526 -35.16 20.66 2.87
N GLN A 527 -36.04 20.19 3.76
CA GLN A 527 -36.26 18.78 4.03
C GLN A 527 -36.76 18.04 2.77
N ASP A 528 -37.70 18.64 2.05
CA ASP A 528 -38.18 18.12 0.77
C ASP A 528 -37.08 18.16 -0.29
N PHE A 529 -36.23 19.20 -0.29
CA PHE A 529 -35.06 19.27 -1.16
C PHE A 529 -34.09 18.11 -0.90
N MET A 530 -33.83 17.75 0.36
CA MET A 530 -32.99 16.60 0.69
C MET A 530 -33.57 15.29 0.25
N HIS A 531 -34.87 15.11 0.48
CA HIS A 531 -35.53 13.90 0.01
C HIS A 531 -35.46 13.83 -1.52
N ARG A 532 -35.67 14.94 -2.25
CA ARG A 532 -35.46 14.98 -3.70
C ARG A 532 -34.01 14.70 -4.09
N ALA A 533 -33.03 15.18 -3.33
CA ALA A 533 -31.62 14.88 -3.57
C ALA A 533 -31.29 13.39 -3.44
N THR A 534 -32.03 12.62 -2.64
CA THR A 534 -31.88 11.15 -2.60
C THR A 534 -32.47 10.45 -3.84
N VAL A 535 -33.57 10.98 -4.38
CA VAL A 535 -34.32 10.36 -5.49
C VAL A 535 -33.74 10.75 -6.86
N ASP A 536 -33.47 12.04 -7.05
CA ASP A 536 -32.88 12.61 -8.26
C ASP A 536 -31.84 13.69 -7.88
N PRO A 537 -30.62 13.28 -7.53
CA PRO A 537 -29.57 14.22 -7.13
C PRO A 537 -29.16 15.17 -8.27
N ARG A 538 -29.46 14.84 -9.54
CA ARG A 538 -29.16 15.71 -10.68
C ARG A 538 -30.11 16.88 -10.73
N GLN A 539 -31.41 16.62 -10.61
CA GLN A 539 -32.43 17.66 -10.53
C GLN A 539 -32.23 18.52 -9.27
N ALA A 540 -31.96 17.89 -8.12
CA ALA A 540 -31.69 18.61 -6.89
C ALA A 540 -30.50 19.57 -7.02
N HIS A 541 -29.44 19.17 -7.72
CA HIS A 541 -28.32 20.08 -7.98
C HIS A 541 -28.70 21.27 -8.86
N ALA A 542 -29.46 21.04 -9.94
CA ALA A 542 -29.92 22.13 -10.82
C ALA A 542 -30.77 23.15 -10.04
N ASP A 543 -31.66 22.67 -9.18
CA ASP A 543 -32.47 23.49 -8.30
C ASP A 543 -31.59 24.29 -7.31
N TRP A 544 -30.59 23.63 -6.71
CA TRP A 544 -29.66 24.27 -5.77
C TRP A 544 -28.82 25.38 -6.41
N GLN A 545 -28.29 25.15 -7.62
CA GLN A 545 -27.56 26.17 -8.38
C GLN A 545 -28.46 27.37 -8.72
N ALA A 546 -29.70 27.12 -9.12
CA ALA A 546 -30.67 28.18 -9.40
C ALA A 546 -30.96 29.02 -8.14
N HIS A 547 -31.06 28.39 -6.96
CA HIS A 547 -31.25 29.08 -5.68
C HIS A 547 -30.05 29.94 -5.27
N GLN A 548 -28.83 29.43 -5.44
CA GLN A 548 -27.59 30.18 -5.20
C GLN A 548 -27.50 31.42 -6.10
N ALA A 549 -27.84 31.27 -7.38
CA ALA A 549 -27.85 32.37 -8.34
C ALA A 549 -28.93 33.43 -8.05
N ALA A 550 -30.04 33.04 -7.41
CA ALA A 550 -31.16 33.91 -7.06
C ALA A 550 -30.99 34.69 -5.74
N GLY A 551 -29.85 34.56 -5.05
CA GLY A 551 -29.57 35.35 -3.84
C GLY A 551 -30.32 34.90 -2.57
N GLY A 552 -30.70 33.62 -2.49
CA GLY A 552 -31.08 32.97 -1.22
C GLY A 552 -32.40 33.40 -0.58
N THR A 553 -33.29 34.14 -1.25
CA THR A 553 -34.55 34.63 -0.64
C THR A 553 -35.84 34.00 -1.20
N GLY A 554 -35.74 33.05 -2.12
CA GLY A 554 -36.90 32.31 -2.62
C GLY A 554 -36.79 30.83 -2.26
N ALA A 555 -37.84 30.25 -1.67
CA ALA A 555 -37.94 28.81 -1.39
C ALA A 555 -38.06 27.99 -2.70
N PRO A 556 -37.52 26.76 -2.76
CA PRO A 556 -37.82 25.82 -3.85
C PRO A 556 -39.24 25.29 -3.65
N GLY A 557 -40.11 25.50 -4.63
CA GLY A 557 -41.39 24.79 -4.70
C GLY A 557 -42.64 25.60 -4.37
N SER A 558 -42.70 26.91 -4.67
CA SER A 558 -44.03 27.47 -4.94
C SER A 558 -44.49 26.99 -6.32
N GLU A 559 -45.17 25.84 -6.35
CA GLU A 559 -46.16 25.59 -7.38
C GLU A 559 -47.04 26.84 -7.45
N ARG A 560 -46.91 27.62 -8.53
CA ARG A 560 -47.89 28.65 -8.86
C ARG A 560 -49.17 27.93 -9.26
N GLY A 561 -49.95 27.59 -8.24
CA GLY A 561 -51.34 27.21 -8.35
C GLY A 561 -52.12 28.27 -9.13
N ALA A 562 -52.99 27.75 -9.97
CA ALA A 562 -53.86 28.45 -10.90
C ALA A 562 -54.65 29.62 -10.29
N GLY A 563 -54.85 30.64 -11.13
CA GLY A 563 -56.11 31.38 -11.22
C GLY A 563 -56.60 32.11 -9.99
N ARG A 564 -56.22 33.39 -9.86
CA ARG A 564 -57.11 34.40 -9.29
C ARG A 564 -57.13 35.62 -10.19
N GLU A 565 -58.30 35.82 -10.77
CA GLU A 565 -58.71 36.97 -11.57
C GLU A 565 -58.36 38.28 -10.86
N ARG A 566 -57.72 39.20 -11.58
CA ARG A 566 -57.57 40.59 -11.17
C ARG A 566 -58.87 41.35 -11.47
N PRO A 567 -59.44 42.11 -10.52
CA PRO A 567 -60.46 43.10 -10.82
C PRO A 567 -59.81 44.26 -11.62
N GLY A 568 -60.52 44.73 -12.65
CA GLY A 568 -60.06 45.78 -13.55
C GLY A 568 -59.86 47.15 -12.88
N PRO A 569 -59.10 48.06 -13.53
CA PRO A 569 -58.87 49.41 -13.03
C PRO A 569 -60.04 50.34 -13.42
N PRO A 570 -60.36 51.36 -12.62
CA PRO A 570 -61.34 52.37 -13.02
C PRO A 570 -60.71 53.40 -13.97
N HIS A 571 -61.52 53.82 -14.94
CA HIS A 571 -61.30 54.93 -15.86
C HIS A 571 -61.25 56.30 -15.15
N ASN A 572 -60.33 57.16 -15.58
CA ASN A 572 -60.57 58.53 -16.08
C ASN A 572 -59.22 59.15 -16.50
N GLU A 573 -58.98 59.38 -17.79
CA GLU A 573 -59.31 60.63 -18.52
C GLU A 573 -58.55 61.86 -18.02
N GLN A 574 -57.44 62.25 -18.69
CA GLN A 574 -57.37 63.42 -19.60
C GLN A 574 -55.93 63.84 -19.94
N GLN A 575 -55.66 63.81 -21.24
CA GLN A 575 -55.00 64.81 -22.11
C GLN A 575 -53.55 65.31 -21.90
N ALA A 576 -52.84 65.27 -23.04
CA ALA A 576 -51.78 66.16 -23.55
C ALA A 576 -50.44 66.17 -22.78
N GLY A 577 -49.24 66.16 -23.37
CA GLY A 577 -48.75 66.35 -24.73
C GLY A 577 -47.24 66.66 -24.63
N ALA A 578 -46.53 66.64 -25.78
CA ALA A 578 -45.13 67.04 -26.01
C ALA A 578 -44.03 66.06 -25.48
N GLN A 579 -43.28 65.39 -26.36
CA GLN A 579 -42.06 65.87 -27.07
C GLN A 579 -40.94 66.33 -26.11
N TYR A 580 -39.85 65.57 -26.01
CA TYR A 580 -38.55 65.85 -26.67
C TYR A 580 -37.47 64.84 -26.25
N GLN A 581 -36.51 64.67 -27.15
CA GLN A 581 -35.29 63.84 -27.08
C GLN A 581 -34.29 64.32 -26.01
N ALA A 582 -33.55 63.38 -25.43
CA ALA A 582 -32.08 63.27 -25.50
C ALA A 582 -31.64 61.90 -24.99
#